data_AF-A0A8B3S311-F1
#
_entry.id   AF-A0A8B3S311-F1
#
_cell.length_a   1.000
_cell.length_b   1.000
_cell.length_c   1.000
_cell.angle_alpha   90.00
_cell.angle_beta   90.00
_cell.angle_gamma   90.00
#
_symmetry.space_group_name_H-M   'P 1'
#
loop_
_entity.id
_entity.type
_entity.pdbx_description
1 polymer ?
#
loop_
_entity_poly.entity_id
_entity_poly.type
_entity_poly.pdbx_seq_one_letter_code
_entity_poly.pdbx_strand_id
1 'polypeptide(L)'
;MDEYKEIGMDFKILNDFMTHLTVKVGKYGKLKYGDKLSKELDTINQIRSDLEEKMFKEYPKDANTKVFYGEGPDITNLLEEYYEIPNE
;
A
#
# COMPACT_ATOMS: atom_id res chain seq x y z
N MET A 1 -13.89 3.90 -13.67
CA MET A 1 -12.46 4.18 -13.93
C MET A 1 -11.87 5.12 -12.88
N ASP A 2 -12.48 6.27 -12.59
CA ASP A 2 -11.94 7.18 -11.56
C ASP A 2 -11.97 6.57 -10.15
N GLU A 3 -13.02 5.82 -9.81
CA GLU A 3 -13.08 5.04 -8.57
C GLU A 3 -11.91 4.04 -8.43
N TYR A 4 -11.50 3.38 -9.53
CA TYR A 4 -10.32 2.50 -9.49
C TYR A 4 -9.02 3.29 -9.24
N LYS A 5 -8.91 4.54 -9.71
CA LYS A 5 -7.75 5.39 -9.43
C LYS A 5 -7.68 5.79 -7.96
N GLU A 6 -8.82 6.17 -7.37
CA GLU A 6 -8.92 6.49 -5.95
C GLU A 6 -8.57 5.28 -5.09
N ILE A 7 -9.20 4.13 -5.37
CA ILE A 7 -8.91 2.87 -4.67
C ILE A 7 -7.43 2.48 -4.85
N GLY A 8 -6.89 2.59 -6.07
CA GLY A 8 -5.48 2.28 -6.35
C GLY A 8 -4.51 3.14 -5.54
N MET A 9 -4.83 4.43 -5.35
CA MET A 9 -4.06 5.35 -4.50
C MET A 9 -4.12 4.95 -3.02
N ASP A 10 -5.30 4.61 -2.51
CA ASP A 10 -5.47 4.15 -1.12
C ASP A 10 -4.68 2.85 -0.86
N PHE A 11 -4.75 1.89 -1.79
CA PHE A 11 -3.98 0.64 -1.69
C PHE A 11 -2.47 0.87 -1.72
N LYS A 12 -2.00 1.86 -2.49
CA LYS A 12 -0.58 2.23 -2.50
C LYS A 12 -0.15 2.75 -1.12
N ILE A 13 -0.89 3.71 -0.57
CA ILE A 13 -0.60 4.30 0.75
C ILE A 13 -0.59 3.21 1.83
N LEU A 14 -1.59 2.32 1.82
CA LEU A 14 -1.68 1.22 2.76
C LEU A 14 -0.49 0.25 2.64
N ASN A 15 -0.11 -0.11 1.41
CA ASN A 15 1.00 -1.02 1.14
C ASN A 15 2.35 -0.44 1.62
N ASP A 16 2.61 0.82 1.29
CA ASP A 16 3.83 1.50 1.70
C ASP A 16 3.88 1.62 3.24
N PHE A 17 2.75 1.91 3.90
CA PHE A 17 2.67 2.00 5.35
C PHE A 17 2.88 0.65 6.03
N MET A 18 2.24 -0.40 5.52
CA MET A 18 2.39 -1.77 6.03
C MET A 18 3.81 -2.30 5.82
N THR A 19 4.45 -1.97 4.70
CA THR A 19 5.85 -2.30 4.43
C THR A 19 6.77 -1.63 5.45
N HIS A 20 6.59 -0.33 5.68
CA HIS A 20 7.36 0.41 6.68
C HIS A 20 7.17 -0.16 8.10
N LEU A 21 5.93 -0.47 8.47
CA LEU A 21 5.60 -1.05 9.76
C LEU A 21 6.23 -2.44 9.92
N THR A 22 6.17 -3.27 8.88
CA THR A 22 6.79 -4.61 8.86
C THR A 22 8.30 -4.52 9.09
N VAL A 23 8.98 -3.59 8.42
CA VAL A 23 10.41 -3.35 8.60
C VAL A 23 10.73 -2.85 10.02
N LYS A 24 9.97 -1.88 10.53
CA LYS A 24 10.16 -1.34 11.89
C LYS A 24 9.93 -2.41 12.96
N VAL A 25 8.81 -3.11 12.90
CA VAL A 25 8.46 -4.16 13.87
C VAL A 25 9.43 -5.34 13.77
N GLY A 26 9.90 -5.69 12.56
CA GLY A 26 10.95 -6.69 12.36
C GLY A 26 12.25 -6.33 13.09
N LYS A 27 12.62 -5.04 13.12
CA LYS A 27 13.79 -4.54 13.85
C LYS A 27 13.63 -4.62 15.38
N TYR A 28 12.45 -4.34 15.93
CA TYR A 28 12.24 -4.24 17.40
C TYR A 28 11.64 -5.50 18.06
N GLY A 29 10.84 -6.30 17.36
CA GLY A 29 9.94 -7.29 17.95
C GLY A 29 10.35 -8.76 17.82
N LYS A 30 11.47 -9.05 17.13
CA LYS A 30 11.82 -10.39 16.59
C LYS A 30 10.77 -10.90 15.59
N LEU A 31 11.22 -11.62 14.56
CA LEU A 31 10.51 -12.08 13.35
C LEU A 31 9.01 -12.44 13.53
N LYS A 32 8.57 -12.98 14.66
CA LYS A 32 7.17 -13.34 14.97
C LYS A 32 6.11 -12.29 14.60
N TYR A 33 6.37 -11.00 14.87
CA TYR A 33 5.40 -9.95 14.54
C TYR A 33 5.55 -9.44 13.10
N GLY A 34 6.78 -9.46 12.56
CA GLY A 34 7.03 -9.19 11.15
C GLY A 34 6.34 -10.21 10.24
N ASP A 35 6.38 -11.49 10.59
CA ASP A 35 5.73 -12.57 9.83
C ASP A 35 4.21 -12.41 9.77
N LYS A 36 3.58 -11.90 10.84
CA LYS A 36 2.15 -11.60 10.84
C LYS A 36 1.82 -10.45 9.91
N LEU A 37 2.57 -9.34 10.02
CA LEU A 37 2.36 -8.18 9.15
C LEU A 37 2.64 -8.50 7.68
N SER A 38 3.63 -9.36 7.41
CA SER A 38 3.91 -9.86 6.05
C SER A 38 2.72 -10.61 5.46
N LYS A 39 2.04 -11.46 6.24
CA LYS A 39 0.85 -12.19 5.76
C LYS A 39 -0.33 -11.26 5.45
N GLU A 40 -0.53 -10.24 6.27
CA GLU A 40 -1.56 -9.22 6.00
C GLU A 40 -1.19 -8.40 4.75
N LEU A 41 0.10 -8.09 4.55
CA LEU A 41 0.59 -7.42 3.36
C LEU A 41 0.36 -8.26 2.09
N ASP A 42 0.62 -9.56 2.15
CA ASP A 42 0.31 -10.50 1.05
C ASP A 42 -1.19 -10.49 0.72
N THR A 43 -2.05 -10.45 1.75
CA THR A 43 -3.51 -10.37 1.56
C THR A 43 -3.93 -9.07 0.88
N ILE A 44 -3.36 -7.94 1.29
CA ILE A 44 -3.60 -6.63 0.65
C ILE A 44 -3.16 -6.67 -0.82
N ASN A 45 -1.99 -7.25 -1.10
CA ASN A 45 -1.49 -7.40 -2.47
C ASN A 45 -2.41 -8.27 -3.33
N GLN A 46 -2.98 -9.33 -2.77
CA GLN A 46 -3.95 -10.17 -3.50
C GLN A 46 -5.23 -9.39 -3.84
N ILE A 47 -5.81 -8.67 -2.87
CA ILE A 47 -7.00 -7.85 -3.12
C ILE A 47 -6.71 -6.80 -4.22
N ARG A 48 -5.52 -6.19 -4.18
CA ARG A 48 -5.09 -5.25 -5.22
C ARG A 48 -5.04 -5.90 -6.61
N SER A 49 -4.51 -7.11 -6.71
CA SER A 49 -4.46 -7.89 -7.96
C SER A 49 -5.87 -8.21 -8.47
N ASP A 50 -6.79 -8.61 -7.58
CA ASP A 50 -8.15 -8.96 -7.97
C ASP A 50 -8.93 -7.73 -8.49
N LEU A 51 -8.71 -6.56 -7.88
CA LEU A 51 -9.27 -5.28 -8.33
C LEU A 51 -8.68 -4.83 -9.67
N GLU A 52 -7.38 -5.05 -9.90
CA GLU A 52 -6.76 -4.83 -11.20
C GLU A 52 -7.44 -5.68 -12.28
N GLU A 53 -7.57 -6.99 -12.06
CA GLU A 53 -8.25 -7.87 -13.02
C GLU A 53 -9.68 -7.40 -13.31
N LYS A 54 -10.41 -6.97 -12.28
CA LYS A 54 -11.77 -6.46 -12.43
C LYS A 54 -11.80 -5.17 -13.27
N MET A 55 -10.88 -4.25 -13.03
CA MET A 55 -10.71 -3.03 -13.84
C MET A 55 -10.42 -3.37 -15.31
N PHE A 56 -9.53 -4.32 -15.59
CA PHE A 56 -9.23 -4.75 -16.97
C PHE A 56 -10.44 -5.38 -17.68
N LYS A 57 -11.31 -6.07 -16.94
CA LYS A 57 -12.57 -6.63 -17.47
C LYS A 57 -13.61 -5.54 -17.75
N GLU A 58 -13.75 -4.56 -16.86
CA GLU A 58 -14.77 -3.51 -16.97
C GLU A 58 -14.38 -2.36 -17.91
N TYR A 59 -13.09 -2.02 -17.97
CA TYR A 59 -12.56 -0.87 -18.71
C TYR A 59 -11.38 -1.26 -19.64
N PRO A 60 -11.54 -2.22 -20.57
CA PRO A 60 -10.42 -2.78 -21.32
C PRO A 60 -9.62 -1.78 -22.17
N LYS A 61 -10.20 -0.63 -22.52
CA LYS A 61 -9.54 0.42 -23.31
C LYS A 61 -8.78 1.43 -22.46
N ASP A 62 -9.20 1.61 -21.20
CA ASP A 62 -8.70 2.64 -20.28
C ASP A 62 -7.91 2.06 -19.10
N ALA A 63 -7.98 0.73 -18.93
CA ALA A 63 -7.30 -0.01 -17.88
C ALA A 63 -5.77 0.13 -18.00
N ASN A 64 -5.12 0.32 -16.87
CA ASN A 64 -3.69 0.52 -16.79
C ASN A 64 -3.16 0.03 -15.44
N THR A 65 -2.11 -0.79 -15.46
CA THR A 65 -1.45 -1.31 -14.25
C THR A 65 -0.93 -0.18 -13.35
N LYS A 66 -0.64 1.00 -13.90
CA LYS A 66 -0.22 2.17 -13.11
C LYS A 66 -1.26 2.63 -12.09
N VAL A 67 -2.53 2.26 -12.24
CA VAL A 67 -3.58 2.58 -11.26
C VAL A 67 -3.25 1.99 -9.88
N PHE A 68 -2.73 0.75 -9.85
CA PHE A 68 -2.47 0.03 -8.61
C PHE A 68 -0.97 -0.05 -8.26
N TYR A 69 -0.09 0.13 -9.25
CA TYR A 69 1.36 -0.07 -9.13
C TYR A 69 2.19 1.16 -9.52
N GLY A 70 1.56 2.22 -10.04
CA GLY A 70 2.25 3.39 -10.57
C GLY A 70 2.70 4.40 -9.52
N GLU A 71 3.15 5.55 -10.01
CA GLU A 71 3.56 6.68 -9.15
C GLU A 71 2.33 7.23 -8.43
N GLY A 72 2.40 7.20 -7.10
CA GLY A 72 1.47 7.85 -6.19
C GLY A 72 2.29 8.52 -5.09
N PRO A 73 1.66 9.18 -4.12
CA PRO A 73 2.38 9.95 -3.12
C PRO A 73 3.40 9.07 -2.40
N ASP A 74 4.65 9.52 -2.35
CA ASP A 74 5.68 8.89 -1.53
C ASP A 74 5.31 9.14 -0.06
N ILE A 75 4.93 8.07 0.63
CA ILE A 75 4.50 8.18 2.02
C ILE A 75 5.66 8.60 2.94
N THR A 76 6.92 8.51 2.48
CA THR A 76 8.09 8.90 3.27
C THR A 76 7.96 10.35 3.74
N ASN A 77 7.50 11.25 2.86
CA ASN A 77 7.27 12.65 3.21
C ASN A 77 6.13 12.82 4.25
N LEU A 78 5.05 12.03 4.11
CA LEU A 78 3.92 12.05 5.07
C LEU A 78 4.31 11.50 6.44
N LEU A 79 5.17 10.47 6.44
CA LEU A 79 5.68 9.87 7.66
C LEU A 79 6.68 10.82 8.34
N GLU A 80 7.55 11.47 7.59
CA GLU A 80 8.47 12.50 8.11
C GLU A 80 7.68 13.61 8.81
N GLU A 81 6.64 14.17 8.17
CA GLU A 81 5.76 15.17 8.77
C GLU A 81 5.06 14.67 10.06
N TYR A 82 4.60 13.41 10.08
CA TYR A 82 3.91 12.83 11.24
C TYR A 82 4.86 12.51 12.42
N TYR A 83 6.13 12.17 12.14
CA TYR A 83 7.14 11.89 13.17
C TYR A 83 7.90 13.15 13.63
N GLU A 84 7.78 14.27 12.92
CA GLU A 84 8.32 15.57 13.35
C GLU A 84 7.46 16.31 14.38
N ILE A 85 6.38 15.69 14.92
CA ILE A 85 5.68 16.23 16.09
C ILE A 85 6.70 16.30 17.26
N PRO A 86 7.08 17.51 17.73
CA PRO A 86 8.03 17.65 18.82
C PRO A 86 7.46 16.97 20.05
N ASN A 87 8.28 16.18 20.75
CA ASN A 87 7.98 15.82 22.12
C ASN A 87 7.97 17.13 22.94
N GLU A 88 6.78 17.68 23.19
CA GLU A 88 6.55 18.62 24.29
C GLU A 88 6.54 17.88 25.64
#